data_AF-A0A820HPV4-F1
#
_entry.id   AF-A0A820HPV4-F1
#
_cell.length_a   1.000
_cell.length_b   1.000
_cell.length_c   1.000
_cell.angle_alpha   90.00
_cell.angle_beta   90.00
_cell.angle_gamma   90.00
#
_symmetry.space_group_name_H-M   'P 1'
#
loop_
_entity.id
_entity.type
_entity.pdbx_description
1 polymer ?
#
loop_
_entity_poly.entity_id
_entity_poly.type
_entity_poly.pdbx_seq_one_letter_code
_entity_poly.pdbx_strand_id
1 'polypeptide(L)'
;QVNHLRAYLLNQRQATADYTKINTIDEYWYWLENSFVSNIRAQQWYNGAIPQYLNGFLNDKSSRLIGWATMRQLRVKSELCPDQRVISICEDSYSFFNEETQLFQPGWTNETIEDEVYSSSILKAFNYSTSNELDTYTYVGEFGTYRGGGYVYEFRGSLSDMKTNLSKLHQLDWIDEKTRVVFIQLTLYNPSVELLTAVTLLAEFLPTSGIYTTARFEPTNFYTFTSILQLVCTIFYIFFIIYFMIIEIQLLFELRLKYFHQFWSLIQLGIIGCSLGSIGVYFWRFQETNRISQLFEQTNGYVYIN
;
A
#
# COMPACT_ATOMS: atom_id res chain seq x y z
N GLN A 1 -3.39 -11.76 -13.93
CA GLN A 1 -3.93 -11.09 -12.73
C GLN A 1 -3.69 -9.58 -12.71
N VAL A 2 -2.45 -9.09 -12.70
CA VAL A 2 -2.18 -7.63 -12.58
C VAL A 2 -2.91 -6.77 -13.62
N ASN A 3 -2.87 -7.15 -14.91
CA ASN A 3 -3.57 -6.41 -15.96
C ASN A 3 -5.09 -6.38 -15.76
N HIS A 4 -5.67 -7.49 -15.28
CA HIS A 4 -7.09 -7.57 -14.92
C HIS A 4 -7.40 -6.64 -13.76
N LEU A 5 -6.62 -6.68 -12.67
CA LEU A 5 -6.81 -5.81 -11.51
C LEU A 5 -6.66 -4.32 -11.86
N ARG A 6 -5.70 -3.96 -12.72
CA ARG A 6 -5.55 -2.59 -13.24
C ARG A 6 -6.78 -2.14 -14.00
N ALA A 7 -7.26 -2.94 -14.95
CA ALA A 7 -8.47 -2.61 -15.70
C ALA A 7 -9.69 -2.52 -14.78
N TYR A 8 -9.78 -3.41 -13.79
CA TYR A 8 -10.93 -3.53 -12.90
C TYR A 8 -11.04 -2.39 -11.87
N LEU A 9 -9.92 -2.04 -11.22
CA LEU A 9 -9.89 -1.03 -10.16
C LEU A 9 -9.66 0.39 -10.67
N LEU A 10 -8.94 0.55 -11.79
CA LEU A 10 -8.57 1.87 -12.29
C LEU A 10 -9.48 2.34 -13.41
N ASN A 11 -9.66 1.52 -14.45
CA ASN A 11 -10.23 1.97 -15.71
C ASN A 11 -11.70 1.54 -15.86
N GLN A 12 -12.60 2.33 -15.28
CA GLN A 12 -14.03 2.16 -15.43
C GLN A 12 -14.54 2.92 -16.66
N ARG A 13 -15.61 2.43 -17.29
CA ARG A 13 -16.17 3.02 -18.52
C ARG A 13 -16.67 4.47 -18.35
N GLN A 14 -17.01 4.87 -17.12
CA GLN A 14 -17.42 6.23 -16.79
C GLN A 14 -16.22 6.99 -16.23
N ALA A 15 -15.98 8.21 -16.72
CA ALA A 15 -14.85 9.03 -16.28
C ALA A 15 -14.88 9.36 -14.78
N THR A 16 -16.07 9.56 -14.21
CA THR A 16 -16.27 9.79 -12.76
C THR A 16 -16.02 8.55 -11.89
N ALA A 17 -15.89 7.38 -12.52
CA ALA A 17 -15.56 6.12 -11.86
C ALA A 17 -14.10 5.68 -12.12
N ASP A 18 -13.36 6.43 -12.95
CA ASP A 18 -12.00 6.10 -13.37
C ASP A 18 -11.00 6.74 -12.42
N TYR A 19 -10.28 5.92 -11.66
CA TYR A 19 -9.33 6.38 -10.65
C TYR A 19 -8.26 7.29 -11.25
N THR A 20 -7.87 7.06 -12.51
CA THR A 20 -6.78 7.78 -13.16
C THR A 20 -7.14 9.19 -13.62
N LYS A 21 -8.42 9.57 -13.52
CA LYS A 21 -8.95 10.86 -14.00
C LYS A 21 -9.46 11.75 -12.88
N ILE A 22 -9.31 11.33 -11.63
CA ILE A 22 -9.74 12.11 -10.47
C ILE A 22 -8.82 13.31 -10.31
N ASN A 23 -9.39 14.50 -10.28
CA ASN A 23 -8.63 15.74 -10.11
C ASN A 23 -9.10 16.57 -8.90
N THR A 24 -10.28 16.29 -8.33
CA THR A 24 -10.86 17.05 -7.20
C THR A 24 -11.24 16.15 -6.02
N ILE A 25 -11.35 16.74 -4.82
CA ILE A 25 -11.70 16.03 -3.59
C ILE A 25 -13.10 15.40 -3.71
N ASP A 26 -14.06 16.13 -4.28
CA ASP A 26 -15.42 15.64 -4.51
C ASP A 26 -15.45 14.43 -5.47
N GLU A 27 -14.66 14.47 -6.54
CA GLU A 27 -14.51 13.34 -7.46
C GLU A 27 -13.89 12.12 -6.76
N TYR A 28 -12.92 12.35 -5.86
CA TYR A 28 -12.30 11.29 -5.08
C TYR A 28 -13.28 10.60 -4.14
N TRP A 29 -14.09 11.39 -3.40
CA TRP A 29 -15.16 10.85 -2.54
C TRP A 29 -16.24 10.13 -3.35
N TYR A 30 -16.65 10.70 -4.48
CA TYR A 30 -17.61 10.06 -5.38
C TYR A 30 -17.10 8.70 -5.86
N TRP A 31 -15.84 8.62 -6.29
CA TRP A 31 -15.20 7.38 -6.71
C TRP A 31 -15.11 6.37 -5.55
N LEU A 32 -14.72 6.82 -4.35
CA LEU A 32 -14.64 5.97 -3.16
C LEU A 32 -15.98 5.29 -2.86
N GLU A 33 -17.05 6.08 -2.75
CA GLU A 33 -18.37 5.61 -2.34
C GLU A 33 -19.06 4.75 -3.40
N ASN A 34 -18.94 5.13 -4.67
CA ASN A 34 -19.71 4.52 -5.75
C ASN A 34 -18.96 3.39 -6.45
N SER A 35 -17.65 3.57 -6.67
CA SER A 35 -16.83 2.63 -7.44
C SER A 35 -16.01 1.72 -6.53
N PHE A 36 -15.15 2.29 -5.68
CA PHE A 36 -14.20 1.50 -4.90
C PHE A 36 -14.89 0.53 -3.92
N VAL A 37 -15.79 1.05 -3.07
CA VAL A 37 -16.50 0.25 -2.05
C VAL A 37 -17.34 -0.87 -2.67
N SER A 38 -17.97 -0.59 -3.80
CA SER A 38 -18.76 -1.58 -4.55
C SER A 38 -17.87 -2.69 -5.13
N ASN A 39 -16.61 -2.37 -5.48
CA ASN A 39 -15.66 -3.32 -6.06
C ASN A 39 -14.96 -4.20 -5.02
N ILE A 40 -14.78 -3.73 -3.77
CA ILE A 40 -14.09 -4.50 -2.72
C ILE A 40 -14.91 -5.64 -2.10
N ARG A 41 -16.21 -5.76 -2.45
CA ARG A 41 -17.08 -6.84 -1.99
C ARG A 41 -17.91 -7.41 -3.12
N ALA A 42 -18.04 -8.73 -3.16
CA ALA A 42 -18.86 -9.43 -4.12
C ALA A 42 -20.34 -8.99 -4.05
N GLN A 43 -20.87 -8.38 -5.12
CA GLN A 43 -22.28 -7.95 -5.20
C GLN A 43 -23.24 -9.10 -5.52
N GLN A 44 -24.55 -8.83 -5.45
CA GLN A 44 -25.56 -9.78 -5.94
C GLN A 44 -25.37 -10.10 -7.42
N TRP A 45 -25.79 -11.30 -7.81
CA TRP A 45 -25.84 -11.70 -9.21
C TRP A 45 -26.89 -10.90 -9.98
N TYR A 46 -26.86 -10.96 -11.31
CA TYR A 46 -27.82 -10.26 -12.18
C TYR A 46 -29.29 -10.63 -11.89
N ASN A 47 -29.53 -11.81 -11.33
CA ASN A 47 -30.86 -12.31 -10.94
C ASN A 47 -31.21 -12.01 -9.47
N GLY A 48 -30.45 -11.15 -8.79
CA GLY A 48 -30.64 -10.79 -7.38
C GLY A 48 -30.18 -11.85 -6.38
N ALA A 49 -29.65 -12.99 -6.84
CA ALA A 49 -29.16 -14.03 -5.96
C ALA A 49 -27.91 -13.57 -5.19
N ILE A 50 -27.81 -13.98 -3.93
CA ILE A 50 -26.65 -13.71 -3.09
C ILE A 50 -25.47 -14.58 -3.56
N PRO A 51 -24.25 -14.03 -3.68
CA PRO A 51 -23.07 -14.79 -4.08
C PRO A 51 -22.59 -15.70 -2.93
N GLN A 52 -23.20 -16.88 -2.80
CA GLN A 52 -22.83 -17.87 -1.79
C GLN A 52 -21.34 -18.26 -1.93
N TYR A 53 -20.66 -18.46 -0.80
CA TYR A 53 -19.24 -18.81 -0.69
C TYR A 53 -18.22 -17.80 -1.25
N LEU A 54 -18.68 -16.62 -1.69
CA LEU A 54 -17.81 -15.55 -2.19
C LEU A 54 -17.66 -14.41 -1.16
N ASN A 55 -17.87 -14.73 0.12
CA ASN A 55 -17.61 -13.81 1.22
C ASN A 55 -16.12 -13.45 1.24
N GLY A 56 -15.82 -12.16 1.18
CA GLY A 56 -14.44 -11.67 1.11
C GLY A 56 -13.84 -11.66 -0.30
N PHE A 57 -14.56 -12.07 -1.34
CA PHE A 57 -14.13 -11.82 -2.72
C PHE A 57 -14.46 -10.40 -3.16
N LEU A 58 -13.66 -9.87 -4.08
CA LEU A 58 -13.99 -8.67 -4.83
C LEU A 58 -15.22 -8.93 -5.70
N ASN A 59 -15.80 -7.86 -6.25
CA ASN A 59 -16.90 -7.97 -7.18
C ASN A 59 -16.51 -8.57 -8.55
N ASP A 60 -15.21 -8.78 -8.79
CA ASP A 60 -14.70 -9.57 -9.93
C ASP A 60 -14.95 -11.09 -9.77
N LYS A 61 -15.37 -11.53 -8.58
CA LYS A 61 -15.65 -12.93 -8.20
C LYS A 61 -14.47 -13.89 -8.34
N SER A 62 -13.26 -13.36 -8.51
CA SER A 62 -12.05 -14.16 -8.79
C SER A 62 -10.96 -13.94 -7.75
N SER A 63 -10.84 -12.70 -7.26
CA SER A 63 -9.79 -12.31 -6.33
C SER A 63 -10.38 -12.17 -4.92
N ARG A 64 -9.79 -12.87 -3.95
CA ARG A 64 -10.17 -12.81 -2.54
C ARG A 64 -9.37 -11.72 -1.83
N LEU A 65 -10.07 -10.80 -1.16
CA LEU A 65 -9.48 -9.85 -0.23
C LEU A 65 -9.01 -10.58 1.03
N ILE A 66 -7.73 -10.39 1.35
CA ILE A 66 -7.12 -10.89 2.58
C ILE A 66 -7.26 -9.81 3.65
N GLY A 67 -7.92 -10.14 4.77
CA GLY A 67 -8.25 -9.16 5.81
C GLY A 67 -9.28 -8.12 5.36
N TRP A 68 -8.88 -6.85 5.37
CA TRP A 68 -9.66 -5.69 4.91
C TRP A 68 -8.78 -4.74 4.11
N ALA A 69 -9.40 -3.83 3.36
CA ALA A 69 -8.68 -2.69 2.80
C ALA A 69 -8.52 -1.61 3.89
N THR A 70 -7.47 -0.81 3.79
CA THR A 70 -7.26 0.37 4.66
C THR A 70 -7.17 1.63 3.81
N MET A 71 -7.65 2.74 4.36
CA MET A 71 -7.48 4.09 3.83
C MET A 71 -6.64 4.87 4.85
N ARG A 72 -5.39 5.14 4.51
CA ARG A 72 -4.43 5.85 5.36
C ARG A 72 -4.14 7.22 4.79
N GLN A 73 -4.11 8.22 5.64
CA GLN A 73 -3.93 9.61 5.25
C GLN A 73 -2.77 10.25 6.01
N LEU A 74 -2.02 11.11 5.31
CA LEU A 74 -1.08 12.05 5.91
C LEU A 74 -1.49 13.48 5.60
N ARG A 75 -1.32 14.33 6.60
CA ARG A 75 -1.72 15.74 6.61
C ARG A 75 -0.58 16.59 7.13
N VAL A 76 -0.60 17.87 6.80
CA VAL A 76 0.33 18.86 7.36
C VAL A 76 -0.33 19.64 8.49
N LYS A 77 0.50 20.14 9.40
CA LYS A 77 0.08 21.04 10.47
C LYS A 77 -0.47 22.33 9.89
N SER A 78 -1.46 22.90 10.58
CA SER A 78 -1.95 24.24 10.24
C SER A 78 -0.94 25.28 10.69
N GLU A 79 -0.25 25.94 9.76
CA GLU A 79 0.58 27.11 10.04
C GLU A 79 -0.06 28.38 9.48
N LEU A 80 0.12 29.49 10.19
CA LEU A 80 -0.33 30.80 9.74
C LEU A 80 0.60 31.27 8.62
N CYS A 81 0.02 31.73 7.51
CA CYS A 81 0.79 32.32 6.43
C CYS A 81 1.72 33.45 6.93
N PRO A 82 2.96 33.54 6.42
CA PRO A 82 3.86 34.65 6.73
C PRO A 82 3.26 36.02 6.36
N ASP A 83 2.43 36.10 5.32
CA ASP A 83 1.72 37.32 4.92
C ASP A 83 0.19 37.17 5.05
N GLN A 84 -0.31 37.45 6.26
CA GLN A 84 -1.71 37.33 6.63
C GLN A 84 -2.63 38.39 5.99
N ARG A 85 -2.10 39.34 5.21
CA ARG A 85 -2.89 40.47 4.69
C ARG A 85 -3.81 40.08 3.54
N VAL A 86 -3.53 38.96 2.87
CA VAL A 86 -4.28 38.50 1.69
C VAL A 86 -4.77 37.07 1.85
N ILE A 87 -4.04 36.21 2.56
CA ILE A 87 -4.36 34.79 2.75
C ILE A 87 -4.16 34.44 4.22
N SER A 88 -5.17 33.83 4.85
CA SER A 88 -5.15 33.45 6.26
C SER A 88 -4.51 32.08 6.53
N ILE A 89 -4.53 31.17 5.55
CA ILE A 89 -4.09 29.78 5.69
C ILE A 89 -3.14 29.43 4.55
N CYS A 90 -1.95 28.94 4.88
CA CYS A 90 -0.96 28.51 3.90
C CYS A 90 -0.88 26.99 3.93
N GLU A 91 -1.19 26.39 2.78
CA GLU A 91 -1.13 24.96 2.61
C GLU A 91 0.26 24.57 2.09
N ASP A 92 1.17 24.24 3.01
CA ASP A 92 2.55 23.90 2.66
C ASP A 92 2.67 22.50 2.08
N SER A 93 3.64 22.28 1.18
CA SER A 93 3.99 20.93 0.72
C SER A 93 4.39 20.02 1.90
N TYR A 94 4.19 18.70 1.72
CA TYR A 94 4.55 17.74 2.76
C TYR A 94 6.05 17.71 3.01
N SER A 95 6.42 17.72 4.30
CA SER A 95 7.75 17.43 4.78
C SER A 95 7.66 16.61 6.07
N PHE A 96 8.77 15.98 6.44
CA PHE A 96 8.85 15.25 7.71
C PHE A 96 8.77 16.13 8.96
N PHE A 97 8.90 17.45 8.84
CA PHE A 97 8.89 18.39 9.96
C PHE A 97 7.51 19.01 10.23
N ASN A 98 6.72 19.19 9.16
CA ASN A 98 5.37 19.76 9.22
C ASN A 98 4.25 18.70 9.18
N GLU A 99 4.58 17.41 9.26
CA GLU A 99 3.59 16.33 9.38
C GLU A 99 2.73 16.49 10.64
N GLU A 100 1.41 16.38 10.48
CA GLU A 100 0.45 16.40 11.58
C GLU A 100 0.36 15.01 12.25
N THR A 101 0.53 15.00 13.57
CA THR A 101 0.59 13.77 14.38
C THR A 101 -0.27 13.86 15.64
N GLN A 102 -1.03 14.93 15.83
CA GLN A 102 -1.90 15.11 16.99
C GLN A 102 -3.10 14.15 16.94
N LEU A 103 -3.68 13.88 18.11
CA LEU A 103 -4.93 13.15 18.21
C LEU A 103 -6.08 14.14 18.07
N PHE A 104 -7.00 13.86 17.14
CA PHE A 104 -8.17 14.70 16.91
C PHE A 104 -9.46 13.96 17.24
N GLN A 105 -10.48 14.73 17.60
CA GLN A 105 -11.87 14.30 17.55
C GLN A 105 -12.38 14.37 16.10
N PRO A 106 -13.49 13.66 15.79
CA PRO A 106 -14.11 13.73 14.47
C PRO A 106 -14.32 15.16 13.99
N GLY A 107 -13.90 15.43 12.75
CA GLY A 107 -13.93 16.78 12.15
C GLY A 107 -12.64 17.60 12.36
N TRP A 108 -11.51 16.96 12.70
CA TRP A 108 -10.23 17.64 12.95
C TRP A 108 -10.30 18.67 14.09
N THR A 109 -11.09 18.38 15.12
CA THR A 109 -11.28 19.25 16.28
C THR A 109 -10.58 18.70 17.51
N ASN A 110 -10.24 19.57 18.46
CA ASN A 110 -9.68 19.17 19.75
C ASN A 110 -10.76 19.10 20.85
N GLU A 111 -12.00 19.47 20.52
CA GLU A 111 -13.11 19.56 21.46
C GLU A 111 -13.90 18.26 21.49
N THR A 112 -14.22 17.79 22.70
CA THR A 112 -15.08 16.61 22.89
C THR A 112 -16.52 16.97 22.54
N ILE A 113 -17.03 16.42 21.45
CA ILE A 113 -18.44 16.55 21.06
C ILE A 113 -19.25 15.58 21.93
N GLU A 114 -19.94 16.10 22.95
CA GLU A 114 -20.71 15.27 23.90
C GLU A 114 -22.00 14.66 23.29
N ASP A 115 -22.48 15.20 22.17
CA ASP A 115 -23.82 14.90 21.64
C ASP A 115 -23.86 13.90 20.45
N GLU A 116 -22.73 13.59 19.81
CA GLU A 116 -22.69 12.65 18.67
C GLU A 116 -21.94 11.35 18.99
N VAL A 117 -22.68 10.22 19.01
CA VAL A 117 -22.10 8.88 19.19
C VAL A 117 -21.57 8.36 17.85
N TYR A 118 -20.27 8.54 17.62
CA TYR A 118 -19.58 8.01 16.44
C TYR A 118 -19.26 6.51 16.58
N SER A 119 -19.20 5.81 15.45
CA SER A 119 -18.72 4.43 15.42
C SER A 119 -17.23 4.37 15.81
N SER A 120 -16.81 3.26 16.43
CA SER A 120 -15.41 3.07 16.84
C SER A 120 -14.43 3.15 15.67
N SER A 121 -14.85 2.78 14.45
CA SER A 121 -14.06 2.92 13.23
C SER A 121 -13.83 4.38 12.82
N ILE A 122 -14.84 5.25 13.01
CA ILE A 122 -14.71 6.68 12.71
C ILE A 122 -13.79 7.34 13.75
N LEU A 123 -13.99 7.06 15.03
CA LEU A 123 -13.14 7.61 16.10
C LEU A 123 -11.65 7.26 15.88
N LYS A 124 -11.36 6.01 15.51
CA LYS A 124 -9.99 5.57 15.19
C LYS A 124 -9.41 6.28 13.96
N ALA A 125 -10.25 6.69 12.99
CA ALA A 125 -9.79 7.36 11.79
C ALA A 125 -9.23 8.77 12.05
N PHE A 126 -9.52 9.39 13.20
CA PHE A 126 -8.94 10.69 13.60
C PHE A 126 -7.79 10.53 14.62
N ASN A 127 -7.41 9.30 14.96
CA ASN A 127 -6.24 9.01 15.78
C ASN A 127 -5.02 8.72 14.91
N TYR A 128 -3.94 9.44 15.16
CA TYR A 128 -2.67 9.18 14.48
C TYR A 128 -2.08 7.85 14.94
N SER A 129 -1.68 7.00 13.99
CA SER A 129 -0.98 5.75 14.23
C SER A 129 0.44 5.83 13.67
N THR A 130 1.40 5.29 14.43
CA THR A 130 2.82 5.32 14.05
C THR A 130 3.14 4.26 13.00
N SER A 131 4.26 4.42 12.27
CA SER A 131 4.69 3.45 11.26
C SER A 131 4.88 2.03 11.82
N ASN A 132 5.33 1.93 13.07
CA ASN A 132 5.57 0.65 13.74
C ASN A 132 4.26 -0.06 14.12
N GLU A 133 3.24 0.70 14.53
CA GLU A 133 1.91 0.13 14.84
C GLU A 133 1.20 -0.35 13.58
N LEU A 134 1.41 0.35 12.46
CA LEU A 134 0.82 0.02 11.17
C LEU A 134 1.64 -1.02 10.36
N ASP A 135 2.84 -1.39 10.82
CA ASP A 135 3.80 -2.23 10.09
C ASP A 135 4.06 -1.70 8.67
N THR A 136 4.30 -0.40 8.56
CA THR A 136 4.43 0.35 7.29
C THR A 136 5.79 0.99 7.13
N TYR A 137 6.21 1.19 5.89
CA TYR A 137 7.47 1.83 5.53
C TYR A 137 7.23 3.13 4.75
N THR A 138 8.29 3.94 4.63
CA THR A 138 8.28 5.20 3.89
C THR A 138 8.00 4.96 2.41
N TYR A 139 7.05 5.70 1.84
CA TYR A 139 6.66 5.58 0.44
C TYR A 139 7.15 6.78 -0.37
N VAL A 140 7.77 6.53 -1.52
CA VAL A 140 8.18 7.57 -2.47
C VAL A 140 7.11 7.72 -3.53
N GLY A 141 6.38 8.83 -3.50
CA GLY A 141 5.41 9.25 -4.52
C GLY A 141 6.05 10.10 -5.60
N GLU A 142 5.21 10.72 -6.44
CA GLU A 142 5.68 11.61 -7.51
C GLU A 142 6.07 12.99 -6.95
N PHE A 143 5.31 13.49 -5.98
CA PHE A 143 5.44 14.86 -5.44
C PHE A 143 6.03 14.91 -4.03
N GLY A 144 6.19 13.76 -3.37
CA GLY A 144 6.72 13.71 -2.02
C GLY A 144 7.24 12.34 -1.60
N THR A 145 8.04 12.34 -0.54
CA THR A 145 8.38 11.13 0.20
C THR A 145 7.62 11.16 1.50
N TYR A 146 6.82 10.13 1.77
CA TYR A 146 5.82 10.08 2.83
C TYR A 146 6.18 9.03 3.87
N ARG A 147 6.03 9.36 5.16
CA ARG A 147 6.27 8.38 6.24
C ARG A 147 5.22 7.27 6.27
N GLY A 148 5.55 6.19 6.99
CA GLY A 148 4.64 5.04 7.15
C GLY A 148 3.43 5.32 8.05
N GLY A 149 3.51 6.29 8.96
CA GLY A 149 2.42 6.64 9.88
C GLY A 149 1.20 7.26 9.20
N GLY A 150 0.25 7.70 10.02
CA GLY A 150 -0.88 8.51 9.58
C GLY A 150 -2.20 8.17 10.26
N TYR A 151 -3.26 8.80 9.76
CA TYR A 151 -4.64 8.61 10.19
C TYR A 151 -5.28 7.50 9.35
N VAL A 152 -5.88 6.49 9.98
CA VAL A 152 -6.30 5.26 9.27
C VAL A 152 -7.77 4.95 9.48
N TYR A 153 -8.50 4.83 8.37
CA TYR A 153 -9.81 4.21 8.32
C TYR A 153 -9.72 2.79 7.77
N GLU A 154 -10.39 1.84 8.41
CA GLU A 154 -10.41 0.43 7.99
C GLU A 154 -11.75 0.06 7.35
N PHE A 155 -11.71 -0.50 6.14
CA PHE A 155 -12.92 -0.96 5.41
C PHE A 155 -13.44 -2.30 5.96
N ARG A 156 -13.96 -2.26 7.20
CA ARG A 156 -14.53 -3.43 7.90
C ARG A 156 -16.06 -3.42 7.87
N GLY A 157 -16.64 -4.60 8.10
CA GLY A 157 -18.09 -4.76 8.21
C GLY A 157 -18.81 -4.95 6.88
N SER A 158 -20.11 -4.66 6.87
CA SER A 158 -20.96 -4.81 5.69
C SER A 158 -20.76 -3.66 4.70
N LEU A 159 -21.19 -3.85 3.45
CA LEU A 159 -21.13 -2.81 2.43
C LEU A 159 -21.96 -1.58 2.79
N SER A 160 -23.11 -1.76 3.43
CA SER A 160 -23.92 -0.64 3.93
C SER A 160 -23.19 0.15 5.01
N ASP A 161 -22.56 -0.54 5.97
CA ASP A 161 -21.84 0.14 7.06
C ASP A 161 -20.66 0.94 6.52
N MET A 162 -19.90 0.37 5.56
CA MET A 162 -18.80 1.05 4.90
C MET A 162 -19.26 2.32 4.17
N LYS A 163 -20.39 2.26 3.44
CA LYS A 163 -20.94 3.44 2.75
C LYS A 163 -21.41 4.51 3.73
N THR A 164 -22.12 4.13 4.78
CA THR A 164 -22.57 5.06 5.82
C THR A 164 -21.39 5.75 6.52
N ASN A 165 -20.36 4.98 6.89
CA ASN A 165 -19.17 5.52 7.52
C ASN A 165 -18.40 6.47 6.58
N LEU A 166 -18.26 6.14 5.29
CA LEU A 166 -17.61 7.03 4.33
C LEU A 166 -18.38 8.33 4.14
N SER A 167 -19.72 8.26 4.02
CA SER A 167 -20.55 9.46 3.93
C SER A 167 -20.39 10.35 5.16
N LYS A 168 -20.27 9.75 6.36
CA LYS A 168 -19.98 10.51 7.58
C LYS A 168 -18.56 11.08 7.59
N LEU A 169 -17.55 10.34 7.13
CA LEU A 169 -16.18 10.86 7.00
C LEU A 169 -16.08 12.01 6.00
N HIS A 170 -16.85 11.95 4.91
CA HIS A 170 -16.96 13.03 3.94
C HIS A 170 -17.62 14.26 4.57
N GLN A 171 -18.70 14.10 5.34
CA GLN A 171 -19.33 15.21 6.09
C GLN A 171 -18.43 15.83 7.16
N LEU A 172 -17.46 15.07 7.65
CA LEU A 172 -16.48 15.51 8.66
C LEU A 172 -15.19 16.05 8.03
N ASP A 173 -15.17 16.26 6.71
CA ASP A 173 -14.01 16.73 5.97
C ASP A 173 -12.74 15.91 6.29
N TRP A 174 -12.87 14.58 6.40
CA TRP A 174 -11.71 13.72 6.71
C TRP A 174 -10.58 13.89 5.68
N ILE A 175 -10.93 14.20 4.42
CA ILE A 175 -9.99 14.67 3.39
C ILE A 175 -10.31 16.14 3.14
N ASP A 176 -9.34 17.02 3.34
CA ASP A 176 -9.49 18.46 3.16
C ASP A 176 -8.23 19.06 2.51
N GLU A 177 -8.13 20.39 2.51
CA GLU A 177 -7.03 21.14 1.92
C GLU A 177 -5.66 20.86 2.57
N LYS A 178 -5.61 20.34 3.80
CA LYS A 178 -4.38 19.97 4.54
C LYS A 178 -3.91 18.57 4.27
N THR A 179 -4.75 17.75 3.64
CA THR A 179 -4.37 16.44 3.18
C THR A 179 -3.27 16.56 2.13
N ARG A 180 -2.23 15.73 2.23
CA ARG A 180 -1.16 15.66 1.22
C ARG A 180 -1.10 14.34 0.51
N VAL A 181 -1.51 13.27 1.18
CA VAL A 181 -1.60 11.98 0.53
C VAL A 181 -2.63 11.09 1.21
N VAL A 182 -3.35 10.33 0.39
CA VAL A 182 -4.21 9.23 0.82
C VAL A 182 -3.75 7.95 0.12
N PHE A 183 -3.46 6.94 0.93
CA PHE A 183 -3.17 5.58 0.50
C PHE A 183 -4.40 4.73 0.71
N ILE A 184 -4.77 3.96 -0.31
CA ILE A 184 -5.67 2.83 -0.16
C ILE A 184 -4.85 1.57 -0.38
N GLN A 185 -4.75 0.74 0.65
CA GLN A 185 -3.91 -0.45 0.65
C GLN A 185 -4.77 -1.69 0.88
N LEU A 186 -4.56 -2.72 0.07
CA LEU A 186 -5.29 -3.97 0.17
C LEU A 186 -4.49 -5.11 -0.45
N THR A 187 -4.63 -6.30 0.13
CA THR A 187 -3.93 -7.50 -0.31
C THR A 187 -4.93 -8.49 -0.88
N LEU A 188 -4.68 -8.94 -2.11
CA LEU A 188 -5.57 -9.84 -2.85
C LEU A 188 -4.90 -11.17 -3.12
N TYR A 189 -5.63 -12.26 -2.93
CA TYR A 189 -5.21 -13.59 -3.35
C TYR A 189 -6.11 -14.07 -4.48
N ASN A 190 -5.54 -14.49 -5.61
CA ASN A 190 -6.28 -15.12 -6.69
C ASN A 190 -6.03 -16.64 -6.66
N PRO A 191 -7.03 -17.46 -6.28
CA PRO A 191 -6.87 -18.90 -6.19
C PRO A 191 -6.60 -19.60 -7.53
N SER A 192 -7.02 -19.02 -8.66
CA SER A 192 -6.86 -19.66 -9.98
C SER A 192 -5.42 -19.61 -10.49
N VAL A 193 -4.64 -18.63 -10.04
CA VAL A 193 -3.23 -18.45 -10.43
C VAL A 193 -2.27 -18.50 -9.23
N GLU A 194 -2.79 -18.78 -8.03
CA GLU A 194 -2.04 -18.92 -6.77
C GLU A 194 -1.13 -17.72 -6.44
N LEU A 195 -1.58 -16.53 -6.81
CA LEU A 195 -0.81 -15.30 -6.72
C LEU A 195 -1.44 -14.35 -5.69
N LEU A 196 -0.62 -13.96 -4.72
CA LEU A 196 -0.90 -12.84 -3.84
C LEU A 196 -0.54 -11.54 -4.58
N THR A 197 -1.28 -10.47 -4.37
CA THR A 197 -0.99 -9.16 -4.97
C THR A 197 -1.30 -8.08 -3.96
N ALA A 198 -0.26 -7.35 -3.55
CA ALA A 198 -0.42 -6.12 -2.79
C ALA A 198 -0.81 -5.00 -3.76
N VAL A 199 -1.88 -4.28 -3.43
CA VAL A 199 -2.38 -3.16 -4.21
C VAL A 199 -2.27 -1.91 -3.35
N THR A 200 -1.61 -0.89 -3.90
CA THR A 200 -1.52 0.45 -3.30
C THR A 200 -2.05 1.44 -4.31
N LEU A 201 -3.15 2.11 -3.98
CA LEU A 201 -3.67 3.26 -4.71
C LEU A 201 -3.27 4.51 -3.94
N LEU A 202 -2.58 5.43 -4.59
CA LEU A 202 -2.02 6.65 -4.01
C LEU A 202 -2.71 7.85 -4.63
N ALA A 203 -3.33 8.71 -3.82
CA ALA A 203 -3.77 10.02 -4.24
C ALA A 203 -2.92 11.08 -3.53
N GLU A 204 -2.12 11.81 -4.28
CA GLU A 204 -1.31 12.95 -3.81
C GLU A 204 -2.12 14.24 -4.00
N PHE A 205 -2.31 15.00 -2.93
CA PHE A 205 -3.08 16.24 -2.92
C PHE A 205 -2.07 17.40 -2.93
N LEU A 206 -2.08 18.15 -4.02
CA LEU A 206 -1.16 19.25 -4.23
C LEU A 206 -1.64 20.49 -3.47
N PRO A 207 -0.73 21.35 -2.97
CA PRO A 207 -1.05 22.65 -2.40
C PRO A 207 -1.94 23.56 -3.28
N THR A 208 -1.92 23.33 -4.60
CA THR A 208 -2.76 24.05 -5.57
C THR A 208 -4.15 23.43 -5.73
N SER A 209 -4.60 22.62 -4.76
CA SER A 209 -5.89 21.92 -4.72
C SER A 209 -6.15 20.91 -5.84
N GLY A 210 -5.09 20.47 -6.55
CA GLY A 210 -5.17 19.40 -7.54
C GLY A 210 -4.88 18.03 -6.91
N ILE A 211 -5.42 16.96 -7.50
CA ILE A 211 -5.12 15.58 -7.11
C ILE A 211 -4.33 14.88 -8.20
N TYR A 212 -3.30 14.14 -7.81
CA TYR A 212 -2.56 13.24 -8.67
C TYR A 212 -2.66 11.81 -8.17
N THR A 213 -3.21 10.93 -9.00
CA THR A 213 -3.45 9.54 -8.63
C THR A 213 -2.44 8.60 -9.28
N THR A 214 -1.82 7.71 -8.50
CA THR A 214 -0.98 6.62 -8.99
C THR A 214 -1.40 5.28 -8.40
N ALA A 215 -1.10 4.18 -9.08
CA ALA A 215 -1.49 2.85 -8.62
C ALA A 215 -0.37 1.83 -8.83
N ARG A 216 -0.05 1.09 -7.78
CA ARG A 216 1.00 0.05 -7.76
C ARG A 216 0.37 -1.30 -7.43
N PHE A 217 0.77 -2.31 -8.21
CA PHE A 217 0.30 -3.68 -8.09
C PHE A 217 1.53 -4.59 -8.03
N GLU A 218 1.72 -5.28 -6.91
CA GLU A 218 2.91 -6.08 -6.65
C GLU A 218 2.52 -7.54 -6.47
N PRO A 219 2.60 -8.35 -7.54
CA PRO A 219 2.31 -9.76 -7.45
C PRO A 219 3.46 -10.50 -6.74
N THR A 220 3.11 -11.34 -5.77
CA THR A 220 4.04 -12.19 -5.05
C THR A 220 3.55 -13.64 -5.07
N ASN A 221 4.44 -14.56 -5.42
CA ASN A 221 4.19 -15.98 -5.24
C ASN A 221 4.27 -16.29 -3.75
N PHE A 222 3.25 -16.97 -3.23
CA PHE A 222 3.25 -17.49 -1.87
C PHE A 222 4.19 -18.71 -1.74
N TYR A 223 4.24 -19.54 -2.79
CA TYR A 223 5.12 -20.72 -2.82
C TYR A 223 6.53 -20.37 -3.30
N THR A 224 7.51 -20.77 -2.49
CA THR A 224 8.94 -20.55 -2.69
C THR A 224 9.48 -21.22 -3.96
N PHE A 225 9.02 -22.44 -4.24
CA PHE A 225 9.36 -23.18 -5.46
C PHE A 225 8.08 -23.69 -6.12
N THR A 226 7.81 -23.21 -7.33
CA THR A 226 6.62 -23.63 -8.09
C THR A 226 6.91 -24.86 -8.97
N SER A 227 8.18 -25.19 -9.21
CA SER A 227 8.59 -26.34 -10.02
C SER A 227 9.93 -26.94 -9.58
N ILE A 228 10.12 -28.24 -9.84
CA ILE A 228 11.39 -28.95 -9.62
C ILE A 228 12.50 -28.32 -10.47
N LEU A 229 12.19 -27.86 -11.69
CA LEU A 229 13.15 -27.20 -12.56
C LEU A 229 13.70 -25.92 -11.91
N GLN A 230 12.85 -25.11 -11.28
CA GLN A 230 13.28 -23.91 -10.55
C GLN A 230 14.25 -24.27 -9.40
N LEU A 231 13.96 -25.34 -8.66
CA LEU A 231 14.84 -25.83 -7.60
C LEU A 231 16.21 -26.25 -8.16
N VAL A 232 16.21 -27.06 -9.23
CA VAL A 232 17.45 -27.52 -9.89
C VAL A 232 18.27 -26.32 -10.40
N CYS A 233 17.64 -25.37 -11.09
CA CYS A 233 18.31 -24.15 -11.54
C CYS A 233 18.89 -23.32 -10.38
N THR A 234 18.18 -23.25 -9.25
CA THR A 234 18.67 -22.54 -8.05
C THR A 234 19.90 -23.22 -7.46
N ILE A 235 19.93 -24.55 -7.39
CA ILE A 235 21.09 -25.32 -6.93
C ILE A 235 22.29 -25.08 -7.85
N PHE A 236 22.10 -25.15 -9.16
CA PHE A 236 23.16 -24.85 -10.13
C PHE A 236 23.67 -23.41 -10.02
N TYR A 237 22.77 -22.43 -9.84
CA TYR A 237 23.14 -21.04 -9.64
C TYR A 237 24.03 -20.86 -8.40
N ILE A 238 23.64 -21.43 -7.26
CA ILE A 238 24.45 -21.39 -6.02
C ILE A 238 25.83 -22.03 -6.25
N PHE A 239 25.88 -23.16 -6.95
CA PHE A 239 27.14 -23.82 -7.29
C PHE A 239 28.06 -22.92 -8.13
N PHE A 240 27.53 -22.24 -9.16
CA PHE A 240 28.31 -21.30 -9.97
C PHE A 240 28.84 -20.12 -9.14
N ILE A 241 28.04 -19.58 -8.22
CA ILE A 241 28.51 -18.50 -7.34
C ILE A 241 29.66 -18.96 -6.45
N ILE A 242 29.57 -20.15 -5.86
CA ILE A 242 30.67 -20.71 -5.05
C ILE A 242 31.92 -20.93 -5.90
N TYR A 243 31.76 -21.47 -7.11
CA TYR A 243 32.86 -21.69 -8.05
C TYR A 243 33.58 -20.38 -8.42
N PHE A 244 32.83 -19.35 -8.81
CA PHE A 244 33.40 -18.04 -9.14
C PHE A 244 34.02 -17.35 -7.91
N MET A 245 33.44 -17.53 -6.73
CA MET A 245 34.01 -17.03 -5.48
C MET A 245 35.39 -17.64 -5.19
N ILE A 246 35.57 -18.95 -5.40
CA ILE A 246 36.87 -19.61 -5.21
C ILE A 246 37.92 -19.05 -6.18
N ILE A 247 37.55 -18.88 -7.45
CA ILE A 247 38.43 -18.31 -8.48
C ILE A 247 38.84 -16.88 -8.13
N GLU A 248 37.87 -16.03 -7.76
CA GLU A 248 38.15 -14.64 -7.42
C GLU A 248 39.01 -14.52 -6.15
N ILE A 249 38.82 -15.40 -5.17
CA ILE A 249 39.68 -15.46 -3.97
C ILE A 249 41.12 -15.83 -4.36
N GLN A 250 41.32 -16.81 -5.25
CA GLN A 250 42.65 -17.20 -5.73
C GLN A 250 43.32 -16.04 -6.48
N LEU A 251 42.61 -15.39 -7.40
CA LEU A 251 43.08 -14.21 -8.14
C LEU A 251 43.44 -13.05 -7.21
N LEU A 252 42.66 -12.83 -6.16
CA LEU A 252 42.93 -11.81 -5.14
C LEU A 252 44.26 -12.10 -4.41
N PHE A 253 44.54 -13.36 -4.05
CA PHE A 253 45.79 -13.74 -3.40
C PHE A 253 47.01 -13.60 -4.31
N GLU A 254 46.88 -13.89 -5.60
CA GLU A 254 47.96 -13.76 -6.58
C GLU A 254 48.27 -12.29 -6.93
N LEU A 255 47.24 -11.50 -7.24
CA LEU A 255 47.39 -10.12 -7.75
C LEU A 255 47.45 -9.06 -6.64
N ARG A 256 46.98 -9.38 -5.42
CA ARG A 256 46.94 -8.49 -4.25
C ARG A 256 46.33 -7.11 -4.59
N LEU A 257 47.11 -6.03 -4.50
CA LEU A 257 46.63 -4.66 -4.77
C LEU A 257 46.43 -4.36 -6.27
N LYS A 258 47.09 -5.10 -7.17
CA LYS A 258 46.89 -4.93 -8.62
C LYS A 258 45.50 -5.39 -9.07
N TYR A 259 44.89 -6.28 -8.30
CA TYR A 259 43.53 -6.76 -8.52
C TYR A 259 42.52 -5.62 -8.66
N PHE A 260 42.57 -4.64 -7.74
CA PHE A 260 41.64 -3.50 -7.73
C PHE A 260 41.85 -2.50 -8.87
N HIS A 261 42.94 -2.63 -9.64
CA HIS A 261 43.18 -1.82 -10.83
C HIS A 261 42.72 -2.54 -12.12
N GLN A 262 42.37 -3.83 -12.03
CA GLN A 262 41.90 -4.61 -13.16
C GLN A 262 40.38 -4.50 -13.29
N PHE A 263 39.93 -3.87 -14.38
CA PHE A 263 38.52 -3.64 -14.66
C PHE A 263 37.66 -4.92 -14.61
N TRP A 264 38.14 -6.02 -15.21
CA TRP A 264 37.40 -7.29 -15.24
C TRP A 264 37.22 -7.93 -13.86
N SER A 265 38.23 -7.81 -13.00
CA SER A 265 38.18 -8.30 -11.61
C SER A 265 37.16 -7.53 -10.78
N LEU A 266 37.07 -6.20 -10.97
CA LEU A 266 36.04 -5.39 -10.31
C LEU A 266 34.63 -5.76 -10.76
N ILE A 267 34.41 -6.06 -12.05
CA ILE A 267 33.11 -6.54 -12.55
C ILE A 267 32.73 -7.86 -11.88
N GLN A 268 33.65 -8.83 -11.81
CA GLN A 268 33.36 -10.13 -11.21
C GLN A 268 33.03 -10.01 -9.72
N LEU A 269 33.78 -9.17 -8.99
CA LEU A 269 33.49 -8.86 -7.60
C LEU A 269 32.10 -8.21 -7.44
N GLY A 270 31.71 -7.33 -8.36
CA GLY A 270 30.37 -6.74 -8.42
C GLY A 270 29.28 -7.79 -8.63
N ILE A 271 29.47 -8.72 -9.58
CA ILE A 271 28.53 -9.82 -9.85
C ILE A 271 28.35 -10.68 -8.61
N ILE A 272 29.45 -11.13 -7.99
CA ILE A 272 29.39 -11.94 -6.76
C ILE A 272 28.69 -11.17 -5.63
N GLY A 273 28.98 -9.88 -5.47
CA GLY A 273 28.32 -9.02 -4.48
C GLY A 273 26.81 -8.92 -4.70
N CYS A 274 26.37 -8.65 -5.93
CA CYS A 274 24.95 -8.62 -6.30
C CYS A 274 24.29 -9.99 -6.09
N SER A 275 24.96 -11.08 -6.43
CA SER A 275 24.46 -12.44 -6.24
C SER A 275 24.29 -12.78 -4.76
N LEU A 276 25.26 -12.46 -3.91
CA LEU A 276 25.12 -12.65 -2.45
C LEU A 276 24.00 -11.77 -1.88
N GLY A 277 23.90 -10.52 -2.34
CA GLY A 277 22.78 -9.64 -1.98
C GLY A 277 21.42 -10.25 -2.34
N SER A 278 21.30 -10.83 -3.54
CA SER A 278 20.07 -11.50 -3.98
C SER A 278 19.68 -12.69 -3.10
N ILE A 279 20.67 -13.48 -2.65
CA ILE A 279 20.46 -14.60 -1.72
C ILE A 279 20.01 -14.08 -0.35
N GLY A 280 20.61 -12.98 0.14
CA GLY A 280 20.20 -12.34 1.39
C GLY A 280 18.75 -11.85 1.35
N VAL A 281 18.36 -11.14 0.29
CA VAL A 281 16.98 -10.68 0.08
C VAL A 281 16.01 -11.86 0.00
N TYR A 282 16.37 -12.93 -0.69
CA TYR A 282 15.56 -14.13 -0.78
C TYR A 282 15.32 -14.78 0.59
N PHE A 283 16.36 -14.91 1.42
CA PHE A 283 16.23 -15.47 2.75
C PHE A 283 15.37 -14.59 3.67
N TRP A 284 15.56 -13.27 3.59
CA TRP A 284 14.72 -12.32 4.34
C TRP A 284 13.25 -12.43 3.94
N ARG A 285 12.96 -12.44 2.63
CA ARG A 285 11.60 -12.64 2.11
C ARG A 285 11.00 -13.97 2.57
N PHE A 286 11.80 -15.05 2.61
CA PHE A 286 11.34 -16.35 3.08
C PHE A 286 10.93 -16.31 4.56
N GLN A 287 11.72 -15.67 5.43
CA GLN A 287 11.36 -15.49 6.84
C GLN A 287 10.06 -14.70 7.00
N GLU A 288 9.93 -13.60 6.25
CA GLU A 288 8.74 -12.74 6.33
C GLU A 288 7.47 -13.46 5.84
N THR A 289 7.59 -14.23 4.75
CA THR A 289 6.48 -15.06 4.24
C THR A 289 6.02 -16.08 5.29
N ASN A 290 6.95 -16.69 6.02
CA ASN A 290 6.61 -17.63 7.09
C ASN A 290 5.93 -16.93 8.27
N ARG A 291 6.39 -15.73 8.66
CA ARG A 291 5.76 -14.92 9.72
C ARG A 291 4.31 -14.58 9.34
N ILE A 292 4.09 -14.08 8.13
CA ILE A 292 2.76 -13.72 7.62
C ILE A 292 1.86 -14.96 7.55
N SER A 293 2.40 -16.10 7.12
CA SER A 293 1.64 -17.36 7.03
C SER A 293 1.15 -17.82 8.41
N GLN A 294 2.01 -17.78 9.43
CA GLN A 294 1.64 -18.12 10.81
C GLN A 294 0.60 -17.16 11.38
N LEU A 295 0.75 -15.85 11.11
CA LEU A 295 -0.21 -14.83 11.55
C LEU A 295 -1.58 -15.04 10.89
N PHE A 296 -1.59 -15.37 9.61
CA PHE A 296 -2.81 -15.67 8.86
C PHE A 296 -3.52 -16.92 9.42
N GLU A 297 -2.77 -17.97 9.75
CA GLU A 297 -3.29 -19.21 10.35
C GLU A 297 -3.90 -18.95 11.74
N GLN A 298 -3.19 -18.22 12.61
CA GLN A 298 -3.64 -17.90 13.97
C GLN A 298 -4.94 -17.07 13.99
N THR A 299 -5.11 -16.21 12.99
CA THR A 299 -6.23 -15.25 12.93
C THR A 299 -7.34 -15.69 11.99
N ASN A 300 -7.28 -16.90 11.46
CA ASN A 300 -8.23 -17.43 10.46
C ASN A 300 -8.42 -16.48 9.26
N GLY A 301 -7.37 -15.75 8.90
CA GLY A 301 -7.37 -14.78 7.79
C GLY A 301 -8.09 -13.46 8.04
N TYR A 302 -8.38 -13.13 9.31
CA TYR A 302 -8.95 -11.84 9.72
C TYR A 302 -7.88 -10.85 10.22
N VAL A 303 -6.70 -10.86 9.62
CA VAL A 303 -5.65 -9.86 9.88
C VAL A 303 -5.31 -9.11 8.61
N TYR A 304 -5.13 -7.80 8.77
CA TYR A 304 -4.54 -6.94 7.75
C TYR A 304 -3.05 -7.23 7.62
N ILE A 305 -2.62 -7.47 6.40
CA ILE A 305 -1.22 -7.70 6.05
C ILE A 305 -0.84 -6.58 5.11
N ASN A 306 0.12 -5.77 5.56
CA ASN A 306 0.76 -4.72 4.76
C ASN A 306 1.96 -5.27 3.99
#